data_AF-A0A832SB24-F1
#
_entry.id   AF-A0A832SB24-F1
#
_cell.length_a   1.000
_cell.length_b   1.000
_cell.length_c   1.000
_cell.angle_alpha   90.00
_cell.angle_beta   90.00
_cell.angle_gamma   90.00
#
_symmetry.space_group_name_H-M   'P 1'
#
loop_
_entity.id
_entity.type
_entity.pdbx_description
1 polymer ?
#
loop_
_entity_poly.entity_id
_entity_poly.type
_entity_poly.pdbx_seq_one_letter_code
_entity_poly.pdbx_strand_id
1 'polypeptide(L)'
;LHRHYNRDERFVIDGYVEVAAADYGEFSCRRIAEAERILRPGGSIYIVSGYTNLYHILHALRGTHLREVNHIIWRYNFGVYTSRKYISSHYHILFYEKPGGERTFNLESRYGALERGPDNRSLNYSDREDVWCINRDYKPGRAKNKNELPAELLTKMIQYSSNEGDLVCDMFLGGFSTAKAAIGLNRRVTGFEVSEEIFERKIEEIRAIRPGCLLPTLRRPETGAPRNQGRPWSDAERETLVSRFSEVIESGGTKKRAVETLAEELGRGRWAIEKMLRKEGVVTGGGRVYRQQR
;
A
#
# COMPACT_ATOMS: atom_id res chain seq x y z
N LEU A 1 -1.90 -23.91 19.86
CA LEU A 1 -1.09 -22.66 19.89
C LEU A 1 -0.96 -21.97 21.27
N HIS A 2 -1.48 -22.54 22.36
CA HIS A 2 -1.64 -21.83 23.65
C HIS A 2 -0.38 -21.71 24.55
N ARG A 3 0.73 -22.38 24.24
CA ARG A 3 1.87 -22.49 25.18
C ARG A 3 2.86 -21.30 25.19
N HIS A 4 2.66 -20.28 24.36
CA HIS A 4 3.67 -19.22 24.15
C HIS A 4 3.25 -17.80 24.57
N TYR A 5 2.08 -17.63 25.18
CA TYR A 5 1.64 -16.32 25.61
C TYR A 5 1.15 -16.38 27.06
N ASN A 6 1.90 -15.77 27.99
CA ASN A 6 1.37 -15.36 29.29
C ASN A 6 0.27 -14.32 29.04
N ARG A 7 -0.98 -14.77 28.99
CA ARG A 7 -2.15 -13.94 28.69
C ARG A 7 -3.08 -13.96 29.90
N ASP A 8 -3.54 -12.78 30.29
CA ASP A 8 -4.66 -12.64 31.21
C ASP A 8 -5.96 -12.87 30.41
N GLU A 9 -6.59 -14.02 30.63
CA GLU A 9 -7.75 -14.48 29.88
C GLU A 9 -9.01 -13.66 30.18
N ARG A 10 -9.02 -12.85 31.26
CA ARG A 10 -10.14 -12.00 31.67
C ARG A 10 -10.48 -10.87 30.68
N PHE A 11 -9.58 -10.56 29.75
CA PHE A 11 -9.74 -9.46 28.78
C PHE A 11 -9.95 -9.94 27.33
N VAL A 12 -10.23 -11.23 27.17
CA VAL A 12 -10.47 -11.87 25.88
C VAL A 12 -11.97 -11.96 25.68
N ILE A 13 -12.48 -11.38 24.59
CA ILE A 13 -13.89 -11.62 24.21
C ILE A 13 -14.03 -13.09 23.84
N ASP A 14 -14.99 -13.76 24.47
CA ASP A 14 -15.33 -15.15 24.20
C ASP A 14 -15.95 -15.29 22.78
N GLY A 15 -15.95 -16.50 22.22
CA GLY A 15 -16.58 -16.74 20.90
C GLY A 15 -15.68 -16.54 19.67
N TYR A 16 -14.35 -16.58 19.82
CA TYR A 16 -13.45 -16.71 18.66
C TYR A 16 -13.53 -18.13 18.09
N VAL A 17 -13.97 -18.27 16.84
CA VAL A 17 -14.08 -19.57 16.17
C VAL A 17 -12.75 -19.91 15.47
N GLU A 18 -12.07 -20.95 15.95
CA GLU A 18 -10.85 -21.47 15.32
C GLU A 18 -11.18 -22.62 14.35
N VAL A 19 -10.58 -22.58 13.17
CA VAL A 19 -10.58 -23.72 12.24
C VAL A 19 -9.52 -24.70 12.68
N ALA A 20 -9.86 -25.98 12.76
CA ALA A 20 -8.91 -27.02 13.11
C ALA A 20 -7.73 -27.03 12.12
N ALA A 21 -6.52 -27.29 12.62
CA ALA A 21 -5.30 -27.20 11.81
C ALA A 21 -5.32 -28.14 10.59
N ALA A 22 -5.93 -29.33 10.72
CA ALA A 22 -6.08 -30.28 9.62
C ALA A 22 -6.97 -29.75 8.49
N ASP A 23 -7.97 -28.94 8.82
CA ASP A 23 -8.98 -28.44 7.87
C ASP A 23 -8.60 -27.09 7.28
N TYR A 24 -7.58 -26.41 7.82
CA TYR A 24 -7.22 -25.04 7.45
C TYR A 24 -6.88 -24.89 5.96
N GLY A 25 -6.26 -25.91 5.36
CA GLY A 25 -5.93 -25.92 3.94
C GLY A 25 -7.17 -25.88 3.06
N GLU A 26 -8.09 -26.82 3.25
CA GLU A 26 -9.35 -26.87 2.49
C GLU A 26 -10.23 -25.65 2.76
N PHE A 27 -10.34 -25.23 4.02
CA PHE A 27 -11.02 -24.01 4.41
C PHE A 27 -10.47 -22.79 3.65
N SER A 28 -9.14 -22.69 3.50
CA SER A 28 -8.49 -21.61 2.76
C SER A 28 -8.79 -21.66 1.27
N CYS A 29 -8.78 -22.84 0.65
CA CYS A 29 -9.16 -23.00 -0.76
C CYS A 29 -10.60 -22.53 -1.01
N ARG A 30 -11.56 -23.02 -0.22
CA ARG A 30 -12.99 -22.70 -0.39
C ARG A 30 -13.26 -21.21 -0.27
N ARG A 31 -12.75 -20.56 0.79
CA ARG A 31 -13.02 -19.13 1.02
C ARG A 31 -12.32 -18.21 0.02
N ILE A 32 -11.12 -18.55 -0.44
CA ILE A 32 -10.38 -17.72 -1.39
C ILE A 32 -11.01 -17.83 -2.79
N ALA A 33 -11.55 -19.00 -3.15
CA ALA A 33 -12.37 -19.14 -4.36
C ALA A 33 -13.64 -18.29 -4.31
N GLU A 34 -14.34 -18.25 -3.16
CA GLU A 34 -15.50 -17.36 -3.00
C GLU A 34 -15.12 -15.88 -3.03
N ALA A 35 -13.97 -15.50 -2.45
CA ALA A 35 -13.44 -14.15 -2.54
C ALA A 35 -13.16 -13.74 -3.99
N GLU A 36 -12.53 -14.62 -4.78
CA GLU A 36 -12.33 -14.41 -6.22
C GLU A 36 -13.68 -14.27 -6.95
N ARG A 37 -14.66 -15.12 -6.65
CA ARG A 37 -15.97 -15.13 -7.30
C ARG A 37 -16.67 -13.77 -7.18
N ILE A 38 -16.69 -13.20 -5.98
CA ILE A 38 -17.39 -11.93 -5.69
C ILE A 38 -16.58 -10.68 -6.07
N LEU A 39 -15.26 -10.79 -6.20
CA LEU A 39 -14.42 -9.66 -6.59
C LEU A 39 -14.74 -9.25 -8.03
N ARG A 40 -14.89 -7.95 -8.30
CA ARG A 40 -15.07 -7.45 -9.68
C ARG A 40 -13.79 -7.62 -10.50
N PRO A 41 -13.85 -7.75 -11.83
CA PRO A 41 -12.67 -7.58 -12.68
C PRO A 41 -11.98 -6.23 -12.42
N GLY A 42 -10.65 -6.21 -12.30
CA GLY A 42 -9.88 -5.03 -11.84
C GLY A 42 -9.96 -4.76 -10.33
N GLY A 43 -10.74 -5.55 -9.58
CA GLY A 43 -10.75 -5.51 -8.12
C GLY A 43 -9.45 -6.08 -7.54
N SER A 44 -9.11 -5.64 -6.34
CA SER A 44 -7.94 -6.16 -5.61
C SER A 44 -8.34 -6.83 -4.31
N ILE A 45 -7.51 -7.77 -3.85
CA ILE A 45 -7.64 -8.46 -2.57
C ILE A 45 -6.33 -8.36 -1.78
N TYR A 46 -6.48 -8.15 -0.47
CA TYR A 46 -5.39 -8.21 0.51
C TYR A 46 -5.65 -9.36 1.48
N ILE A 47 -4.70 -10.29 1.60
CA ILE A 47 -4.77 -11.37 2.59
C ILE A 47 -3.62 -11.22 3.58
N VAL A 48 -3.95 -10.88 4.83
CA VAL A 48 -2.98 -10.78 5.92
C VAL A 48 -2.80 -12.17 6.55
N SER A 49 -1.57 -12.68 6.60
CA SER A 49 -1.26 -13.99 7.16
C SER A 49 0.06 -13.99 7.92
N GLY A 50 0.09 -14.71 9.04
CA GLY A 50 1.35 -15.04 9.70
C GLY A 50 2.06 -16.18 8.97
N TYR A 51 3.38 -16.31 9.17
CA TYR A 51 4.17 -17.35 8.50
C TYR A 51 3.67 -18.79 8.77
N THR A 52 3.02 -19.04 9.91
CA THR A 52 2.53 -20.38 10.31
C THR A 52 1.52 -20.99 9.35
N ASN A 53 0.63 -20.16 8.78
CA ASN A 53 -0.43 -20.62 7.89
C ASN A 53 -0.22 -20.15 6.44
N LEU A 54 0.86 -19.43 6.17
CA LEU A 54 1.12 -18.80 4.88
C LEU A 54 1.10 -19.80 3.72
N TYR A 55 1.64 -21.00 3.91
CA TYR A 55 1.70 -22.02 2.86
C TYR A 55 0.32 -22.47 2.39
N HIS A 56 -0.67 -22.58 3.28
CA HIS A 56 -2.05 -22.89 2.91
C HIS A 56 -2.69 -21.76 2.09
N ILE A 57 -2.41 -20.50 2.44
CA ILE A 57 -2.92 -19.34 1.72
C ILE A 57 -2.33 -19.27 0.31
N LEU A 58 -1.02 -19.44 0.19
CA LEU A 58 -0.34 -19.45 -1.10
C LEU A 58 -0.82 -20.61 -1.98
N HIS A 59 -1.04 -21.79 -1.39
CA HIS A 59 -1.61 -22.93 -2.11
C HIS A 59 -3.02 -22.61 -2.63
N ALA A 60 -3.90 -22.05 -1.80
CA ALA A 60 -5.25 -21.67 -2.19
C ALA A 60 -5.26 -20.60 -3.30
N LEU A 61 -4.41 -19.57 -3.21
CA LEU A 61 -4.29 -18.53 -4.24
C LEU A 61 -3.83 -19.09 -5.59
N ARG A 62 -2.91 -20.08 -5.59
CA ARG A 62 -2.50 -20.78 -6.82
C ARG A 62 -3.64 -21.55 -7.50
N GLY A 63 -4.69 -21.89 -6.77
CA GLY A 63 -5.91 -22.51 -7.31
C GLY A 63 -6.91 -21.54 -7.92
N THR A 64 -6.62 -20.23 -7.90
CA THR A 64 -7.49 -19.17 -8.46
C THR A 64 -6.91 -18.60 -9.76
N HIS A 65 -7.67 -17.74 -10.43
CA HIS A 65 -7.21 -16.93 -11.57
C HIS A 65 -6.71 -15.54 -11.15
N LEU A 66 -6.66 -15.25 -9.85
CA LEU A 66 -6.11 -14.01 -9.32
C LEU A 66 -4.62 -13.89 -9.69
N ARG A 67 -4.20 -12.69 -10.08
CA ARG A 67 -2.81 -12.39 -10.38
C ARG A 67 -2.12 -11.82 -9.16
N GLU A 68 -0.97 -12.37 -8.84
CA GLU A 68 -0.10 -11.82 -7.80
C GLU A 68 0.43 -10.46 -8.23
N VAL A 69 0.33 -9.46 -7.34
CA VAL A 69 0.88 -8.13 -7.55
C VAL A 69 2.10 -7.93 -6.65
N ASN A 70 1.96 -8.13 -5.33
CA ASN A 70 3.06 -8.02 -4.38
C ASN A 70 2.87 -8.96 -3.17
N HIS A 71 3.99 -9.36 -2.57
CA HIS A 71 4.04 -9.84 -1.20
C HIS A 71 4.57 -8.73 -0.32
N ILE A 72 3.71 -8.11 0.46
CA ILE A 72 4.05 -6.99 1.34
C ILE A 72 4.38 -7.53 2.72
N ILE A 73 5.44 -7.01 3.35
CA ILE A 73 5.82 -7.33 4.72
C ILE A 73 5.38 -6.20 5.63
N TRP A 74 4.44 -6.47 6.53
CA TRP A 74 4.09 -5.52 7.57
C TRP A 74 4.81 -5.85 8.88
N ARG A 75 5.81 -5.04 9.21
CA ARG A 75 6.55 -5.06 10.48
C ARG A 75 5.86 -4.19 11.53
N TYR A 76 5.72 -4.71 12.74
CA TYR A 76 5.20 -3.99 13.91
C TYR A 76 6.27 -3.86 15.02
N ASN A 77 5.99 -3.03 16.02
CA ASN A 77 6.95 -2.53 17.02
C ASN A 77 7.37 -3.49 18.13
N PHE A 78 6.83 -4.70 18.20
CA PHE A 78 7.18 -5.65 19.26
C PHE A 78 7.24 -7.09 18.74
N GLY A 79 7.86 -7.96 19.52
CA GLY A 79 7.84 -9.40 19.30
C GLY A 79 8.01 -10.12 20.63
N VAL A 80 7.55 -11.36 20.69
CA VAL A 80 7.75 -12.18 21.90
C VAL A 80 9.22 -12.59 21.94
N TYR A 81 9.86 -12.44 23.11
CA TYR A 81 11.23 -12.88 23.32
C TYR A 81 11.37 -14.37 23.01
N THR A 82 12.43 -14.74 22.28
CA THR A 82 12.73 -16.11 21.90
C THR A 82 14.24 -16.33 21.97
N SER A 83 14.68 -17.48 22.51
CA SER A 83 16.11 -17.83 22.64
C SER A 83 16.61 -18.83 21.61
N ARG A 84 15.70 -19.58 20.97
CA ARG A 84 16.03 -20.67 20.02
C ARG A 84 15.64 -20.39 18.57
N LYS A 85 15.14 -19.18 18.29
CA LYS A 85 14.76 -18.72 16.95
C LYS A 85 14.75 -17.20 16.89
N TYR A 86 14.68 -16.65 15.67
CA TYR A 86 14.44 -15.23 15.45
C TYR A 86 13.09 -14.78 16.01
N ILE A 87 13.04 -13.54 16.46
CA ILE A 87 11.83 -12.89 16.96
C ILE A 87 10.89 -12.63 15.79
N SER A 88 9.66 -13.17 15.87
CA SER A 88 8.62 -12.93 14.88
C SER A 88 7.91 -11.60 15.19
N SER A 89 8.08 -10.61 14.32
CA SER A 89 7.55 -9.24 14.45
C SER A 89 6.94 -8.69 13.17
N HIS A 90 6.50 -9.58 12.26
CA HIS A 90 5.85 -9.18 11.01
C HIS A 90 4.73 -10.12 10.59
N TYR A 91 3.88 -9.63 9.68
CA TYR A 91 2.90 -10.39 8.91
C TYR A 91 3.21 -10.27 7.42
N HIS A 92 2.83 -11.29 6.66
CA HIS A 92 2.72 -11.20 5.21
C HIS A 92 1.37 -10.58 4.85
N ILE A 93 1.35 -9.71 3.86
CA ILE A 93 0.15 -9.16 3.23
C ILE A 93 0.26 -9.50 1.75
N LEU A 94 -0.53 -10.49 1.32
CA LEU A 94 -0.57 -10.92 -0.07
C LEU A 94 -1.53 -10.01 -0.83
N PHE A 95 -1.00 -9.27 -1.81
CA PHE A 95 -1.75 -8.34 -2.64
C PHE A 95 -1.92 -8.91 -4.04
N TYR A 96 -3.17 -9.18 -4.40
CA TYR A 96 -3.55 -9.83 -5.65
C TYR A 96 -4.65 -9.03 -6.35
N GLU A 97 -4.78 -9.20 -7.67
CA GLU A 97 -5.79 -8.56 -8.49
C GLU A 97 -6.61 -9.58 -9.27
N LYS A 98 -7.88 -9.27 -9.54
CA LYS A 98 -8.69 -10.06 -10.46
C LYS A 98 -8.51 -9.58 -11.90
N PRO A 99 -8.08 -10.44 -12.84
CA PRO A 99 -7.94 -10.06 -14.25
C PRO A 99 -9.26 -9.63 -14.89
N GLY A 100 -9.16 -8.99 -16.06
CA GLY A 100 -10.32 -8.60 -16.88
C GLY A 100 -10.83 -7.17 -16.62
N GLY A 101 -10.07 -6.34 -15.89
CA GLY A 101 -10.35 -4.93 -15.70
C GLY A 101 -9.09 -4.16 -15.28
N GLU A 102 -9.18 -2.83 -15.29
CA GLU A 102 -8.09 -1.98 -14.79
C GLU A 102 -8.08 -1.98 -13.26
N ARG A 103 -6.92 -2.28 -12.67
CA ARG A 103 -6.76 -2.24 -11.22
C ARG A 103 -6.70 -0.81 -10.71
N THR A 104 -7.52 -0.51 -9.70
CA THR A 104 -7.40 0.74 -8.94
C THR A 104 -6.05 0.79 -8.21
N PHE A 105 -5.24 1.80 -8.51
CA PHE A 105 -4.04 2.14 -7.73
C PHE A 105 -3.84 3.65 -7.68
N ASN A 106 -4.22 4.26 -6.57
CA ASN A 106 -4.16 5.71 -6.39
C ASN A 106 -2.74 6.15 -5.99
N LEU A 107 -1.87 6.26 -7.00
CA LEU A 107 -0.44 6.54 -6.86
C LEU A 107 -0.13 7.65 -5.85
N GLU A 108 -0.92 8.72 -5.87
CA GLU A 108 -0.67 9.93 -5.09
C GLU A 108 -1.65 10.11 -3.93
N SER A 109 -2.39 9.08 -3.49
CA SER A 109 -3.44 9.23 -2.47
C SER A 109 -2.92 9.70 -1.11
N ARG A 110 -1.66 9.40 -0.77
CA ARG A 110 -1.04 9.74 0.52
C ARG A 110 0.07 10.79 0.39
N TYR A 111 0.83 10.72 -0.70
CA TYR A 111 1.93 11.62 -1.02
C TYR A 111 1.99 11.83 -2.53
N GLY A 112 2.14 13.07 -2.98
CA GLY A 112 2.39 13.41 -4.37
C GLY A 112 3.74 12.89 -4.87
N ALA A 113 3.85 12.63 -6.17
CA ALA A 113 5.00 11.98 -6.79
C ALA A 113 6.30 12.78 -6.61
N LEU A 114 6.20 14.10 -6.54
CA LEU A 114 7.32 15.01 -6.40
C LEU A 114 7.68 15.33 -4.95
N GLU A 115 6.85 14.93 -3.99
CA GLU A 115 7.08 15.26 -2.59
C GLU A 115 8.38 14.66 -2.05
N ARG A 116 9.06 15.46 -1.22
CA ARG A 116 10.34 15.11 -0.59
C ARG A 116 10.29 15.36 0.91
N GLY A 117 10.94 14.48 1.67
CA GLY A 117 11.13 14.65 3.11
C GLY A 117 12.33 15.56 3.43
N PRO A 118 12.58 15.83 4.72
CA PRO A 118 13.71 16.66 5.17
C PRO A 118 15.08 16.15 4.73
N ASP A 119 15.21 14.84 4.51
CA ASP A 119 16.42 14.17 4.00
C ASP A 119 16.48 14.10 2.47
N ASN A 120 15.60 14.84 1.78
CA ASN A 120 15.45 14.86 0.33
C ASN A 120 15.12 13.49 -0.30
N ARG A 121 14.61 12.52 0.49
CA ARG A 121 14.05 11.26 -0.04
C ARG A 121 12.60 11.45 -0.47
N SER A 122 12.17 10.67 -1.45
CA SER A 122 10.78 10.71 -1.95
C SER A 122 9.82 10.13 -0.91
N LEU A 123 8.89 10.94 -0.41
CA LEU A 123 7.86 10.48 0.52
C LEU A 123 6.91 9.48 -0.17
N ASN A 124 6.55 9.75 -1.43
CA ASN A 124 5.72 8.85 -2.24
C ASN A 124 6.40 7.50 -2.51
N TYR A 125 7.71 7.50 -2.79
CA TYR A 125 8.46 6.25 -2.96
C TYR A 125 8.48 5.45 -1.65
N SER A 126 8.92 6.07 -0.55
CA SER A 126 9.05 5.40 0.75
C SER A 126 7.72 4.87 1.26
N ASP A 127 6.61 5.59 1.05
CA ASP A 127 5.29 5.11 1.42
C ASP A 127 4.83 3.92 0.54
N ARG A 128 5.35 3.75 -0.67
CA ARG A 128 4.96 2.64 -1.57
C ARG A 128 5.92 1.45 -1.57
N GLU A 129 6.98 1.48 -0.76
CA GLU A 129 7.80 0.29 -0.52
C GLU A 129 6.93 -0.84 0.03
N ASP A 130 7.29 -2.09 -0.25
CA ASP A 130 6.53 -3.27 0.15
C ASP A 130 6.90 -3.79 1.55
N VAL A 131 7.78 -3.07 2.27
CA VAL A 131 8.07 -3.30 3.69
C VAL A 131 7.51 -2.15 4.52
N TRP A 132 6.37 -2.39 5.16
CA TRP A 132 5.66 -1.39 5.94
C TRP A 132 6.01 -1.48 7.41
N CYS A 133 6.51 -0.38 7.97
CA CYS A 133 6.70 -0.24 9.42
C CYS A 133 5.52 0.53 10.01
N ILE A 134 4.49 -0.19 10.47
CA ILE A 134 3.30 0.41 11.10
C ILE A 134 3.11 -0.22 12.47
N ASN A 135 3.07 0.61 13.51
CA ASN A 135 3.00 0.14 14.88
C ASN A 135 1.61 -0.40 15.21
N ARG A 136 1.57 -1.37 16.12
CA ARG A 136 0.32 -1.79 16.74
C ARG A 136 0.06 -0.91 17.97
N ASP A 137 -1.18 -0.46 18.11
CA ASP A 137 -1.62 0.27 19.29
C ASP A 137 -1.45 -0.60 20.55
N TYR A 138 -0.69 -0.11 21.53
CA TYR A 138 -0.65 -0.70 22.86
C TYR A 138 -1.65 0.02 23.76
N LYS A 139 -2.82 -0.59 23.99
CA LYS A 139 -3.86 -0.07 24.90
C LYS A 139 -3.88 -0.91 26.19
N PRO A 140 -3.12 -0.55 27.24
CA PRO A 140 -3.20 -1.23 28.53
C PRO A 140 -4.59 -1.02 29.17
N GLY A 141 -5.15 -2.08 29.77
CA GLY A 141 -6.38 -2.01 30.58
C GLY A 141 -7.74 -2.00 29.85
N ARG A 142 -7.79 -2.17 28.53
CA ARG A 142 -9.06 -2.30 27.77
C ARG A 142 -9.30 -3.72 27.27
N ALA A 143 -10.56 -4.14 27.19
CA ALA A 143 -10.97 -5.41 26.57
C ALA A 143 -10.39 -5.50 25.15
N LYS A 144 -9.73 -6.62 24.86
CA LYS A 144 -8.93 -6.79 23.64
C LYS A 144 -9.67 -7.68 22.65
N ASN A 145 -9.95 -7.13 21.47
CA ASN A 145 -10.06 -7.96 20.28
C ASN A 145 -8.63 -8.35 19.87
N LYS A 146 -8.26 -9.60 20.15
CA LYS A 146 -6.87 -10.09 20.13
C LYS A 146 -6.08 -9.79 18.85
N ASN A 147 -6.76 -9.61 17.71
CA ASN A 147 -6.14 -9.57 16.38
C ASN A 147 -6.58 -8.38 15.49
N GLU A 148 -7.14 -7.30 16.06
CA GLU A 148 -7.50 -6.12 15.24
C GLU A 148 -6.29 -5.55 14.48
N LEU A 149 -6.50 -5.22 13.21
CA LEU A 149 -5.52 -4.54 12.38
C LEU A 149 -5.50 -3.04 12.72
N PRO A 150 -4.33 -2.37 12.77
CA PRO A 150 -4.25 -0.94 13.02
C PRO A 150 -5.03 -0.14 11.98
N ALA A 151 -5.69 0.93 12.43
CA ALA A 151 -6.44 1.82 11.55
C ALA A 151 -5.55 2.41 10.45
N GLU A 152 -4.29 2.73 10.75
CA GLU A 152 -3.33 3.25 9.76
C GLU A 152 -3.06 2.24 8.63
N LEU A 153 -2.88 0.96 8.97
CA LEU A 153 -2.64 -0.11 7.99
C LEU A 153 -3.81 -0.25 7.03
N LEU A 154 -5.03 -0.33 7.57
CA LEU A 154 -6.26 -0.42 6.78
C LEU A 154 -6.48 0.82 5.94
N THR A 155 -6.28 2.00 6.52
CA THR A 155 -6.42 3.29 5.85
C THR A 155 -5.44 3.43 4.68
N LYS A 156 -4.22 2.89 4.82
CA LYS A 156 -3.23 2.83 3.74
C LYS A 156 -3.68 1.92 2.60
N MET A 157 -4.09 0.68 2.90
CA MET A 157 -4.56 -0.27 1.88
C MET A 157 -5.78 0.25 1.12
N ILE A 158 -6.77 0.82 1.84
CA ILE A 158 -8.01 1.33 1.25
C ILE A 158 -7.74 2.56 0.37
N GLN A 159 -6.87 3.50 0.81
CA GLN A 159 -6.54 4.69 0.01
C GLN A 159 -5.87 4.33 -1.31
N TYR A 160 -4.94 3.37 -1.31
CA TYR A 160 -4.25 2.95 -2.53
C TYR A 160 -5.15 2.17 -3.48
N SER A 161 -6.07 1.34 -2.99
CA SER A 161 -6.72 0.30 -3.82
C SER A 161 -8.24 0.44 -3.96
N SER A 162 -8.81 1.59 -3.60
CA SER A 162 -10.23 1.87 -3.80
C SER A 162 -10.48 3.37 -3.92
N ASN A 163 -11.64 3.77 -4.43
CA ASN A 163 -12.12 5.15 -4.46
C ASN A 163 -13.34 5.34 -3.54
N GLU A 164 -13.71 6.58 -3.25
CA GLU A 164 -14.98 6.85 -2.55
C GLU A 164 -16.16 6.21 -3.28
N GLY A 165 -17.10 5.65 -2.54
CA GLY A 165 -18.25 4.90 -3.08
C GLY A 165 -17.97 3.45 -3.50
N ASP A 166 -16.70 3.05 -3.67
CA ASP A 166 -16.35 1.64 -3.92
C ASP A 166 -16.81 0.75 -2.74
N LEU A 167 -17.10 -0.51 -3.04
CA LEU A 167 -17.48 -1.52 -2.05
C LEU A 167 -16.24 -2.25 -1.53
N VAL A 168 -16.02 -2.22 -0.22
CA VAL A 168 -15.01 -3.02 0.48
C VAL A 168 -15.70 -4.21 1.15
N CYS A 169 -15.22 -5.42 0.86
CA CYS A 169 -15.72 -6.66 1.48
C CYS A 169 -14.68 -7.21 2.44
N ASP A 170 -15.09 -7.55 3.66
CA ASP A 170 -14.27 -8.30 4.63
C ASP A 170 -14.99 -9.61 5.02
N MET A 171 -14.41 -10.75 4.66
CA MET A 171 -15.00 -12.06 4.96
C MET A 171 -14.80 -12.49 6.43
N PHE A 172 -14.02 -11.74 7.21
CA PHE A 172 -13.66 -12.03 8.59
C PHE A 172 -13.66 -10.74 9.42
N LEU A 173 -14.82 -10.12 9.58
CA LEU A 173 -14.96 -8.78 10.16
C LEU A 173 -14.30 -8.64 11.53
N GLY A 174 -14.41 -9.66 12.41
CA GLY A 174 -13.83 -9.64 13.75
C GLY A 174 -14.28 -8.41 14.51
N GLY A 175 -13.31 -7.55 14.90
CA GLY A 175 -13.57 -6.26 15.55
C GLY A 175 -14.13 -5.15 14.63
N PHE A 176 -14.52 -5.50 13.40
CA PHE A 176 -15.02 -4.61 12.34
C PHE A 176 -14.03 -3.53 11.89
N SER A 177 -12.74 -3.70 12.18
CA SER A 177 -11.71 -2.68 11.89
C SER A 177 -11.70 -2.23 10.42
N THR A 178 -11.82 -3.18 9.48
CA THR A 178 -11.94 -2.90 8.03
C THR A 178 -13.17 -2.07 7.71
N ALA A 179 -14.34 -2.45 8.25
CA ALA A 179 -15.59 -1.74 8.03
C ALA A 179 -15.52 -0.30 8.57
N LYS A 180 -14.96 -0.11 9.77
CA LYS A 180 -14.75 1.22 10.38
C LYS A 180 -13.90 2.12 9.48
N ALA A 181 -12.76 1.61 9.02
CA ALA A 181 -11.85 2.36 8.15
C ALA A 181 -12.51 2.67 6.80
N ALA A 182 -13.19 1.71 6.19
CA ALA A 182 -13.84 1.89 4.89
C ALA A 182 -15.00 2.89 4.95
N ILE A 183 -15.93 2.78 5.91
CA ILE A 183 -17.02 3.77 6.10
C ILE A 183 -16.42 5.15 6.38
N GLY A 184 -15.43 5.22 7.27
CA GLY A 184 -14.76 6.47 7.61
C GLY A 184 -14.07 7.12 6.40
N LEU A 185 -13.60 6.33 5.43
CA LEU A 185 -13.05 6.79 4.15
C LEU A 185 -14.10 6.93 3.05
N ASN A 186 -15.39 6.92 3.38
CA ASN A 186 -16.50 7.06 2.45
C ASN A 186 -16.57 5.94 1.39
N ARG A 187 -16.20 4.70 1.77
CA ARG A 187 -16.48 3.48 0.99
C ARG A 187 -17.74 2.82 1.53
N ARG A 188 -18.42 2.06 0.67
CA ARG A 188 -19.48 1.13 1.09
C ARG A 188 -18.82 -0.13 1.66
N VAL A 189 -19.50 -0.82 2.56
CA VAL A 189 -18.96 -2.02 3.20
C VAL A 189 -19.93 -3.19 3.16
N THR A 190 -19.38 -4.39 3.05
CA THR A 190 -20.09 -5.64 3.31
C THR A 190 -19.13 -6.61 4.00
N GLY A 191 -19.64 -7.60 4.70
CA GLY A 191 -18.77 -8.59 5.32
C GLY A 191 -19.52 -9.58 6.18
N PHE A 192 -18.77 -10.53 6.74
CA PHE A 192 -19.30 -11.63 7.52
C PHE A 192 -18.57 -11.71 8.86
N GLU A 193 -19.33 -11.92 9.93
CA GLU A 193 -18.84 -12.29 11.25
C GLU A 193 -19.70 -13.48 11.70
N VAL A 194 -19.05 -14.56 12.12
CA VAL A 194 -19.74 -15.80 12.49
C VAL A 194 -20.12 -15.80 13.97
N SER A 195 -19.38 -15.06 14.79
CA SER A 195 -19.66 -14.91 16.21
C SER A 195 -20.77 -13.87 16.39
N GLU A 196 -21.97 -14.35 16.67
CA GLU A 196 -23.14 -13.52 16.97
C GLU A 196 -22.86 -12.54 18.11
N GLU A 197 -22.20 -12.99 19.18
CA GLU A 197 -21.81 -12.13 20.30
C GLU A 197 -20.90 -10.97 19.88
N ILE A 198 -19.87 -11.24 19.05
CA ILE A 198 -18.98 -10.18 18.55
C ILE A 198 -19.75 -9.23 17.64
N PHE A 199 -20.62 -9.77 16.77
CA PHE A 199 -21.44 -8.98 15.86
C PHE A 199 -22.36 -8.01 16.62
N GLU A 200 -23.17 -8.51 17.55
CA GLU A 200 -24.12 -7.71 18.32
C GLU A 200 -23.43 -6.61 19.14
N ARG A 201 -22.30 -6.93 19.79
CA ARG A 201 -21.53 -5.96 20.56
C ARG A 201 -20.95 -4.82 19.71
N LYS A 202 -20.64 -5.10 18.43
CA LYS A 202 -19.91 -4.16 17.57
C LYS A 202 -20.78 -3.45 16.55
N ILE A 203 -21.94 -3.99 16.18
CA ILE A 203 -22.76 -3.43 15.09
C ILE A 203 -23.26 -2.02 15.40
N GLU A 204 -23.58 -1.71 16.67
CA GLU A 204 -23.97 -0.36 17.09
C GLU A 204 -22.83 0.65 16.92
N GLU A 205 -21.58 0.26 17.21
CA GLU A 205 -20.41 1.11 16.94
C GLU A 205 -20.30 1.44 15.44
N ILE A 206 -20.67 0.50 14.55
CA ILE A 206 -20.63 0.67 13.09
C ILE A 206 -21.76 1.58 12.60
N ARG A 207 -22.98 1.39 13.11
CA ARG A 207 -24.15 2.22 12.77
C ARG A 207 -23.93 3.69 13.13
N ALA A 208 -23.16 3.97 14.17
CA ALA A 208 -22.83 5.32 14.61
C ALA A 208 -21.77 6.03 13.74
N ILE A 209 -21.07 5.32 12.84
CA ILE A 209 -20.00 5.92 12.04
C ILE A 209 -20.62 6.73 10.90
N ARG A 210 -20.39 8.03 10.92
CA ARG A 210 -20.72 8.91 9.80
C ARG A 210 -19.79 8.58 8.61
N PRO A 211 -20.34 8.23 7.42
CA PRO A 211 -19.53 8.03 6.22
C PRO A 211 -18.62 9.24 5.93
N GLY A 212 -17.38 8.97 5.54
CA GLY A 212 -16.39 10.00 5.24
C GLY A 212 -15.81 10.75 6.44
N CYS A 213 -16.09 10.33 7.68
CA CYS A 213 -15.60 11.02 8.88
C CYS A 213 -14.07 11.10 9.00
N LEU A 214 -13.32 10.22 8.33
CA LEU A 214 -11.86 10.24 8.31
C LEU A 214 -11.28 11.12 7.20
N LEU A 215 -12.05 11.45 6.16
CA LEU A 215 -11.54 12.23 5.01
C LEU A 215 -10.94 13.58 5.43
N PRO A 216 -11.56 14.37 6.35
CA PRO A 216 -10.96 15.64 6.80
C PRO A 216 -9.67 15.48 7.60
N THR A 217 -9.43 14.29 8.16
CA THR A 217 -8.22 13.98 8.95
C THR A 217 -7.06 13.51 8.08
N LEU A 218 -7.31 13.17 6.82
CA LEU A 218 -6.28 12.73 5.91
C LEU A 218 -5.39 13.90 5.52
N ARG A 219 -4.10 13.58 5.36
CA ARG A 219 -3.16 14.47 4.71
C ARG A 219 -3.62 14.74 3.28
N ARG A 220 -3.50 15.99 2.82
CA ARG A 220 -3.68 16.35 1.42
C ARG A 220 -2.31 16.25 0.71
N PRO A 221 -2.15 15.34 -0.26
CA PRO A 221 -0.93 15.24 -1.03
C PRO A 221 -0.76 16.47 -1.93
N GLU A 222 0.48 16.93 -2.05
CA GLU A 222 0.91 17.95 -3.01
C GLU A 222 0.95 17.30 -4.39
N THR A 223 -0.23 17.23 -5.01
CA THR A 223 -0.39 16.68 -6.35
C THR A 223 -0.10 17.76 -7.38
N GLY A 224 0.67 17.39 -8.39
CA GLY A 224 1.17 18.32 -9.40
C GLY A 224 1.97 17.55 -10.42
N ALA A 225 1.27 16.94 -11.38
CA ALA A 225 1.90 16.42 -12.57
C ALA A 225 2.65 17.59 -13.25
N PRO A 226 3.93 17.43 -13.63
CA PRO A 226 4.59 18.41 -14.47
C PRO A 226 3.70 18.72 -15.68
N ARG A 227 3.55 20.01 -16.04
CA ARG A 227 2.61 20.50 -17.07
C ARG A 227 2.60 19.65 -18.36
N ASN A 228 3.74 19.09 -18.73
CA ASN A 228 3.99 18.34 -19.95
C ASN A 228 4.28 16.84 -19.70
N GLN A 229 3.84 16.26 -18.57
CA GLN A 229 3.96 14.84 -18.30
C GLN A 229 3.23 14.01 -19.38
N GLY A 230 3.92 13.01 -19.95
CA GLY A 230 3.37 12.14 -21.01
C GLY A 230 3.20 12.79 -22.40
N ARG A 231 3.28 14.12 -22.51
CA ARG A 231 3.18 14.81 -23.82
C ARG A 231 4.36 14.46 -24.72
N PRO A 232 4.17 14.34 -26.05
CA PRO A 232 5.27 14.22 -27.01
C PRO A 232 6.23 15.42 -26.90
N TRP A 233 7.49 15.22 -27.25
CA TRP A 233 8.49 16.30 -27.30
C TRP A 233 8.45 16.99 -28.65
N SER A 234 8.36 18.32 -28.66
CA SER A 234 8.57 19.10 -29.89
C SER A 234 10.07 19.27 -30.20
N ASP A 235 10.40 19.67 -31.43
CA ASP A 235 11.79 19.99 -31.81
C ASP A 235 12.33 21.17 -30.98
N ALA A 236 11.53 22.21 -30.75
CA ALA A 236 11.91 23.35 -29.94
C ALA A 236 12.21 22.97 -28.47
N GLU A 237 11.44 22.04 -27.89
CA GLU A 237 11.72 21.52 -26.54
C GLU A 237 13.02 20.71 -26.50
N ARG A 238 13.31 19.90 -27.53
CA ARG A 238 14.57 19.14 -27.65
C ARG A 238 15.77 20.08 -27.77
N GLU A 239 15.66 21.12 -28.58
CA GLU A 239 16.71 22.13 -28.75
C GLU A 239 16.96 22.90 -27.46
N THR A 240 15.88 23.37 -26.81
CA THR A 240 15.95 24.04 -25.50
C THR A 240 16.59 23.13 -24.46
N LEU A 241 16.20 21.86 -24.41
CA LEU A 241 16.75 20.87 -23.49
C LEU A 241 18.27 20.77 -23.59
N VAL A 242 18.80 20.63 -24.81
CA VAL A 242 20.25 20.46 -25.02
C VAL A 242 21.00 21.77 -24.76
N SER A 243 20.51 22.90 -25.29
CA SER A 243 21.17 24.20 -25.11
C SER A 243 21.25 24.59 -23.64
N ARG A 244 20.11 24.57 -22.94
CA ARG A 244 20.04 24.93 -21.52
C ARG A 244 20.82 23.97 -20.64
N PHE A 245 20.84 22.67 -20.96
CA PHE A 245 21.68 21.72 -20.25
C PHE A 245 23.17 22.10 -20.37
N SER A 246 23.65 22.37 -21.57
CA SER A 246 25.04 22.79 -21.80
C SER A 246 25.36 24.10 -21.08
N GLU A 247 24.50 25.11 -21.14
CA GLU A 247 24.68 26.39 -20.44
C GLU A 247 24.83 26.22 -18.93
N VAL A 248 24.01 25.37 -18.29
CA VAL A 248 24.12 25.11 -16.85
C VAL A 248 25.43 24.39 -16.51
N ILE A 249 25.91 23.50 -17.37
CA ILE A 249 27.18 22.80 -17.15
C ILE A 249 28.38 23.72 -17.38
N GLU A 250 28.38 24.52 -18.45
CA GLU A 250 29.45 25.47 -18.80
C GLU A 250 29.60 26.58 -17.76
N SER A 251 28.50 26.98 -17.12
CA SER A 251 28.50 27.90 -15.98
C SER A 251 28.94 27.25 -14.65
N GLY A 252 29.45 26.01 -14.68
CA GLY A 252 29.97 25.28 -13.51
C GLY A 252 28.91 24.57 -12.69
N GLY A 253 27.67 24.46 -13.19
CA GLY A 253 26.59 23.72 -12.54
C GLY A 253 26.78 22.20 -12.59
N THR A 254 26.13 21.50 -11.67
CA THR A 254 26.13 20.03 -11.66
C THR A 254 25.04 19.48 -12.57
N LYS A 255 25.21 18.23 -13.05
CA LYS A 255 24.16 17.49 -13.77
C LYS A 255 22.84 17.47 -13.00
N LYS A 256 22.90 17.29 -11.68
CA LYS A 256 21.71 17.26 -10.82
C LYS A 256 20.95 18.59 -10.93
N ARG A 257 21.67 19.71 -10.78
CA ARG A 257 21.09 21.05 -10.90
C ARG A 257 20.53 21.31 -12.29
N ALA A 258 21.26 20.96 -13.35
CA ALA A 258 20.79 21.11 -14.72
C ALA A 258 19.48 20.35 -14.98
N VAL A 259 19.40 19.09 -14.52
CA VAL A 259 18.20 18.26 -14.66
C VAL A 259 17.02 18.82 -13.85
N GLU A 260 17.26 19.35 -12.65
CA GLU A 260 16.23 19.98 -11.82
C GLU A 260 15.69 21.26 -12.47
N THR A 261 16.56 22.15 -12.93
CA THR A 261 16.17 23.38 -13.64
C THR A 261 15.37 23.08 -14.91
N LEU A 262 15.84 22.14 -15.74
CA LEU A 262 15.14 21.74 -16.96
C LEU A 262 13.79 21.07 -16.70
N ALA A 263 13.66 20.32 -15.60
CA ALA A 263 12.40 19.70 -15.22
C ALA A 263 11.33 20.77 -14.91
N GLU A 264 11.72 21.86 -14.25
CA GLU A 264 10.86 23.01 -13.97
C GLU A 264 10.55 23.80 -15.25
N GLU A 265 11.57 24.24 -15.99
CA GLU A 265 11.42 25.07 -17.21
C GLU A 265 10.54 24.39 -18.27
N LEU A 266 10.78 23.10 -18.52
CA LEU A 266 10.02 22.33 -19.52
C LEU A 266 8.73 21.74 -18.95
N GLY A 267 8.51 21.84 -17.63
CA GLY A 267 7.38 21.22 -16.95
C GLY A 267 7.32 19.72 -17.18
N ARG A 268 8.46 19.02 -17.12
CA ARG A 268 8.57 17.56 -17.36
C ARG A 268 9.25 16.88 -16.17
N GLY A 269 8.86 15.64 -15.89
CA GLY A 269 9.49 14.88 -14.81
C GLY A 269 10.97 14.63 -15.08
N ARG A 270 11.77 14.59 -14.01
CA ARG A 270 13.23 14.31 -14.05
C ARG A 270 13.61 13.13 -14.96
N TRP A 271 12.88 12.02 -14.88
CA TRP A 271 13.16 10.84 -15.71
C TRP A 271 12.97 11.11 -17.21
N ALA A 272 11.96 11.91 -17.58
CA ALA A 272 11.74 12.30 -18.97
C ALA A 272 12.89 13.18 -19.49
N ILE A 273 13.37 14.12 -18.67
CA ILE A 273 14.56 14.95 -18.95
C ILE A 273 15.79 14.05 -19.16
N GLU A 274 16.12 13.20 -18.20
CA GLU A 274 17.30 12.32 -18.26
C GLU A 274 17.24 11.31 -19.41
N LYS A 275 16.05 10.82 -19.76
CA LYS A 275 15.85 9.93 -20.90
C LYS A 275 16.04 10.68 -22.22
N MET A 276 15.50 11.89 -22.34
CA MET A 276 15.61 12.65 -23.58
C MET A 276 17.02 13.17 -23.81
N LEU A 277 17.73 13.65 -22.77
CA LEU A 277 19.15 14.00 -22.85
C LEU A 277 19.99 12.85 -23.40
N ARG A 278 19.75 11.61 -22.93
CA ARG A 278 20.40 10.42 -23.47
C ARG A 278 20.05 10.17 -24.95
N LYS A 279 18.80 10.37 -25.33
CA LYS A 279 18.34 10.20 -26.72
C LYS A 279 18.97 11.22 -27.67
N GLU A 280 19.19 12.45 -27.21
CA GLU A 280 19.87 13.52 -27.94
C GLU A 280 21.41 13.40 -27.90
N GLY A 281 21.95 12.30 -27.36
CA GLY A 281 23.39 12.02 -27.35
C GLY A 281 24.19 12.77 -26.29
N VAL A 282 23.52 13.35 -25.28
CA VAL A 282 24.18 14.04 -24.17
C VAL A 282 24.63 13.02 -23.11
N VAL A 283 25.90 12.62 -23.18
CA VAL A 283 26.53 11.71 -22.20
C VAL A 283 27.41 12.51 -21.23
N THR A 284 27.17 12.36 -19.93
CA THR A 284 27.99 13.00 -18.89
C THR A 284 29.09 12.05 -18.44
N GLY A 285 30.25 12.09 -19.09
CA GLY A 285 31.49 11.50 -18.58
C GLY A 285 32.40 12.60 -18.08
N GLY A 286 32.80 12.57 -16.80
CA GLY A 286 33.92 13.36 -16.28
C GLY A 286 33.96 14.85 -16.64
N GLY A 287 32.87 15.60 -16.42
CA GLY A 287 32.90 17.07 -16.48
C GLY A 287 32.97 17.71 -17.87
N ARG A 288 32.81 16.96 -18.97
CA ARG A 288 32.65 17.54 -20.32
C ARG A 288 31.48 16.92 -21.08
N VAL A 289 30.71 17.78 -21.76
CA VAL A 289 29.61 17.39 -22.66
C VAL A 289 30.21 17.14 -24.04
N TYR A 290 30.00 15.95 -24.59
CA TYR A 290 30.31 15.66 -25.99
C TYR A 290 29.00 15.42 -26.74
N ARG A 291 28.83 16.07 -27.90
CA ARG A 291 27.79 15.71 -28.87
C ARG A 291 28.34 14.54 -29.67
N GLN A 292 27.76 13.34 -29.55
CA GLN A 292 28.05 12.27 -30.51
C GLN A 292 27.51 12.72 -31.87
N GLN A 293 28.41 13.06 -32.80
CA GLN A 293 28.06 13.12 -34.21
C GLN A 293 27.76 11.68 -34.65
N ARG A 294 26.62 11.51 -35.34
CA ARG A 294 26.13 10.23 -35.85
C ARG A 294 27.10 9.59 -36.83
#